data_AF-A0AB73H2X4-F1
#
_entry.id   AF-A0AB73H2X4-F1
#
_cell.length_a   1.000
_cell.length_b   1.000
_cell.length_c   1.000
_cell.angle_alpha   90.00
_cell.angle_beta   90.00
_cell.angle_gamma   90.00
#
_symmetry.space_group_name_H-M   'P 1'
#
loop_
_entity.id
_entity.type
_entity.pdbx_description
1 polymer ?
#
loop_
_entity_poly.entity_id
_entity_poly.type
_entity_poly.pdbx_seq_one_letter_code
_entity_poly.pdbx_strand_id
1 'polypeptide(L)' 'MSDLIGVSSFSLEIIVTDETNTKAEKAEYLAEVFACFERLLGPVHPTSYVHVHDARASAYGYGGRTQEARFHQS' A
#
# COMPACT_ATOMS: atom_id res chain seq x y z
N MET A 1 26.09 7.28 10.63
CA MET A 1 25.29 8.26 9.83
C MET A 1 25.85 8.48 8.41
N SER A 2 27.09 8.08 8.11
CA SER A 2 27.66 8.05 6.76
C SER A 2 27.00 7.04 5.81
N ASP A 3 26.49 5.94 6.36
CA ASP A 3 26.19 4.72 5.59
C ASP A 3 24.85 4.74 4.85
N LEU A 4 24.12 5.86 4.93
CA LEU A 4 22.81 6.06 4.29
C LEU A 4 22.85 7.13 3.18
N ILE A 5 23.98 7.79 2.97
CA ILE A 5 24.14 8.80 1.92
C ILE A 5 24.17 8.09 0.56
N GLY A 6 23.31 8.50 -0.37
CA GLY A 6 23.22 7.94 -1.72
C GLY A 6 22.36 6.68 -1.85
N VAL A 7 21.71 6.26 -0.77
CA VAL A 7 20.74 5.15 -0.79
C VAL A 7 19.39 5.66 -1.31
N SER A 8 18.75 4.92 -2.21
CA SER A 8 17.44 5.25 -2.78
C SER A 8 16.36 5.30 -1.69
N SER A 9 15.34 6.15 -1.83
CA SER A 9 14.16 6.14 -0.95
C SER A 9 12.88 6.13 -1.78
N PHE A 10 11.78 5.62 -1.21
CA PHE A 10 10.49 5.63 -1.89
C PHE A 10 9.34 6.07 -0.97
N SER A 11 8.25 6.49 -1.59
CA SER A 11 6.95 6.70 -0.93
C SER A 11 5.86 6.10 -1.81
N LEU A 12 5.08 5.18 -1.26
CA LEU A 12 3.93 4.57 -1.91
C LEU A 12 2.65 4.90 -1.13
N GLU A 13 1.64 5.38 -1.84
CA GLU A 13 0.27 5.46 -1.33
C GLU A 13 -0.61 4.48 -2.10
N ILE A 14 -1.43 3.73 -1.37
CA ILE A 14 -2.41 2.80 -1.95
C ILE A 14 -3.75 2.94 -1.24
N ILE A 15 -4.84 2.85 -2.00
CA ILE A 15 -6.19 2.92 -1.49
C ILE A 15 -6.84 1.54 -1.62
N VAL A 16 -7.29 1.00 -0.51
CA VAL A 16 -8.02 -0.27 -0.43
C VAL A 16 -9.43 -0.03 0.09
N THR A 17 -10.34 -0.95 -0.20
CA THR A 17 -11.66 -0.91 0.42
C THR A 17 -11.54 -1.20 1.90
N ASP A 18 -12.15 -0.37 2.73
CA ASP A 18 -12.20 -0.55 4.19
C ASP A 18 -12.83 -1.90 4.57
N GLU A 19 -12.35 -2.48 5.66
CA GLU A 19 -12.80 -3.78 6.19
C GLU A 19 -12.68 -4.99 5.24
N THR A 20 -11.94 -4.90 4.13
CA THR A 20 -11.64 -6.06 3.27
C THR A 20 -10.31 -6.75 3.59
N ASN A 21 -9.49 -6.15 4.46
CA ASN A 21 -8.21 -6.70 4.87
C ASN A 21 -8.01 -6.59 6.38
N THR A 22 -7.48 -7.65 6.97
CA THR A 22 -7.09 -7.69 8.39
C THR A 22 -5.83 -6.86 8.65
N LYS A 23 -5.56 -6.55 9.92
CA LYS A 23 -4.30 -5.91 10.33
C LYS A 23 -3.07 -6.74 9.96
N ALA A 24 -3.17 -8.07 10.02
CA ALA A 24 -2.07 -8.98 9.68
C ALA A 24 -1.77 -8.94 8.18
N GLU A 25 -2.80 -9.01 7.33
CA GLU A 25 -2.65 -8.91 5.87
C GLU A 25 -2.06 -7.57 5.45
N LYS A 26 -2.47 -6.46 6.11
CA LYS A 26 -1.86 -5.14 5.87
C LYS A 26 -0.38 -5.13 6.26
N ALA A 27 -0.01 -5.69 7.42
CA ALA A 27 1.38 -5.76 7.85
C ALA A 27 2.25 -6.59 6.89
N GLU A 28 1.73 -7.72 6.41
CA GLU A 28 2.38 -8.56 5.41
C GLU A 28 2.56 -7.81 4.08
N TYR A 29 1.51 -7.11 3.61
CA TYR A 29 1.59 -6.27 2.42
C TYR A 29 2.68 -5.18 2.53
N LEU A 30 2.74 -4.46 3.66
CA LEU A 30 3.75 -3.43 3.89
C LEU A 30 5.18 -4.00 3.81
N ALA A 31 5.40 -5.16 4.43
CA ALA A 31 6.70 -5.84 4.42
C ALA A 31 7.08 -6.29 3.00
N GLU A 32 6.16 -6.91 2.27
CA GLU A 32 6.40 -7.38 0.91
C GLU A 32 6.64 -6.25 -0.08
N VAL A 33 5.92 -5.12 0.05
CA VAL A 33 6.19 -3.93 -0.76
C VAL A 33 7.58 -3.38 -0.51
N PHE A 34 7.97 -3.24 0.77
CA PHE A 34 9.31 -2.73 1.10
C PHE A 34 10.40 -3.64 0.52
N ALA A 35 10.29 -4.95 0.74
CA ALA A 35 11.21 -5.94 0.19
C ALA A 35 11.22 -5.93 -1.35
N CYS A 36 10.07 -5.67 -1.98
CA CYS A 36 9.98 -5.52 -3.44
C CYS A 36 10.78 -4.31 -3.93
N PHE A 37 10.63 -3.15 -3.28
CA PHE A 37 11.42 -1.98 -3.64
C PHE A 37 12.93 -2.18 -3.41
N GLU A 38 13.33 -2.90 -2.36
CA GLU A 38 14.73 -3.29 -2.17
C GLU A 38 15.26 -4.15 -3.32
N ARG A 39 14.46 -5.11 -3.79
CA ARG A 39 14.83 -5.94 -4.94
C ARG A 39 14.93 -5.14 -6.25
N LEU A 40 14.09 -4.12 -6.42
CA LEU A 40 14.01 -3.31 -7.64
C LEU A 40 15.06 -2.20 -7.71
N LEU A 41 15.30 -1.51 -6.59
CA LEU A 41 16.14 -0.31 -6.52
C LEU A 41 17.52 -0.56 -5.89
N GLY A 42 17.75 -1.77 -5.38
CA GLY A 42 18.85 -2.05 -4.45
C GLY A 42 18.49 -1.58 -3.04
N PRO A 43 19.48 -1.42 -2.14
CA PRO A 43 19.23 -0.95 -0.79
C PRO A 43 18.38 0.33 -0.79
N VAL A 44 17.34 0.35 0.05
CA VAL A 44 16.49 1.53 0.23
C VAL A 44 16.60 2.08 1.63
N HIS A 45 16.40 3.39 1.76
CA HIS A 45 16.51 4.08 3.03
C HIS A 45 15.39 3.63 3.97
N PRO A 46 15.65 3.37 5.27
CA PRO A 46 14.63 2.93 6.23
C PRO A 46 13.47 3.91 6.40
N THR A 47 13.68 5.19 6.09
CA THR A 47 12.65 6.25 6.02
C THR A 47 11.90 6.24 4.69
N SER A 48 11.72 5.07 4.08
CA SER A 48 10.80 4.88 2.97
C SER A 48 9.42 4.50 3.49
N TYR A 49 8.37 4.92 2.79
CA TYR A 49 7.01 4.85 3.32
C TYR A 49 6.09 4.03 2.40
N VAL A 50 5.21 3.25 3.04
CA VAL A 50 4.02 2.68 2.40
C VAL A 50 2.83 3.08 3.25
N HIS A 51 1.87 3.79 2.66
CA HIS A 51 0.66 4.24 3.33
C HIS A 51 -0.57 3.59 2.69
N VAL A 52 -1.28 2.77 3.48
CA VAL A 52 -2.53 2.14 3.08
C VAL A 52 -3.68 2.99 3.58
N HIS A 53 -4.46 3.55 2.65
CA HIS A 53 -5.69 4.27 2.93
C HIS A 53 -6.89 3.31 2.87
N ASP A 54 -7.58 3.17 4.00
CA ASP A 54 -8.86 2.48 4.06
C ASP A 54 -9.98 3.40 3.60
N ALA A 55 -10.57 3.11 2.44
CA ALA A 55 -11.65 3.88 1.87
C ALA A 55 -12.98 3.16 2.04
N ARG A 56 -13.97 3.88 2.58
CA ARG A 56 -15.35 3.36 2.73
C ARG A 56 -15.86 2.87 1.37
N ALA A 57 -16.44 1.68 1.34
CA ALA A 57 -16.86 1.02 0.10
C ALA A 57 -17.87 1.84 -0.73
N SER A 58 -18.69 2.68 -0.08
CA SER A 58 -19.63 3.60 -0.72
C SER A 58 -18.98 4.84 -1.34
N ALA A 59 -17.72 5.13 -1.02
CA ALA A 59 -16.97 6.29 -1.49
C ALA A 59 -15.75 5.93 -2.35
N TYR A 60 -15.37 4.65 -2.42
CA TYR A 60 -14.32 4.17 -3.31
C TYR A 60 -14.95 3.57 -4.58
N GLY A 61 -14.51 4.01 -5.77
CA GLY A 61 -15.13 3.59 -7.03
C GLY A 61 -14.13 3.12 -8.08
N TYR A 62 -14.56 2.15 -8.89
CA TYR A 62 -13.83 1.65 -10.05
C TYR A 62 -14.81 1.39 -11.20
N GLY A 63 -14.48 1.87 -12.40
CA GLY A 63 -15.34 1.74 -13.58
C GLY A 63 -16.69 2.45 -13.42
N GLY A 64 -16.72 3.59 -12.72
CA GLY A 64 -17.94 4.39 -12.51
C GLY A 64 -18.92 3.83 -11.48
N ARG A 65 -18.53 2.83 -10.69
CA ARG A 65 -19.36 2.20 -9.65
C ARG A 65 -18.61 2.15 -8.33
N THR A 66 -19.32 2.37 -7.22
CA THR A 66 -18.75 2.19 -5.88
C THR A 66 -18.42 0.73 -5.63
N GLN A 67 -17.45 0.47 -4.74
CA GLN A 67 -17.09 -0.89 -4.33
C GLN A 67 -18.28 -1.58 -3.66
N GLU A 68 -19.07 -0.84 -2.88
CA GLU A 68 -20.33 -1.33 -2.30
C GLU A 68 -21.31 -1.78 -3.39
N ALA A 69 -21.52 -0.99 -4.44
CA ALA A 69 -22.43 -1.35 -5.53
C ALA A 69 -21.92 -2.54 -6.36
N ARG A 70 -20.62 -2.83 -6.33
CA ARG A 70 -20.03 -4.00 -7.01
C ARG A 70 -20.21 -5.26 -6.16
N PHE A 71 -20.09 -5.17 -4.84
CA PHE A 71 -20.24 -6.30 -3.93
C PHE A 71 -21.66 -6.87 -3.90
N HIS A 72 -22.68 -6.00 -3.89
CA HIS A 72 -24.10 -6.41 -3.87
C HIS A 72 -24.65 -6.98 -5.18
N GLN A 73 -23.86 -7.00 -6.27
CA GLN A 73 -24.24 -7.63 -7.53
C GLN A 73 -23.57 -9.00 -7.75
N SER A 74 -22.96 -9.56 -6.69
CA SER A 74 -22.37 -10.90 -6.69
C SER A 74 -23.36 -11.94 -6.15
#